data_AF-A0AAD8B796-F1
#
_entry.id   AF-A0AAD8B796-F1
#
_cell.length_a   1.000
_cell.length_b   1.000
_cell.length_c   1.000
_cell.angle_alpha   90.00
_cell.angle_beta   90.00
_cell.angle_gamma   90.00
#
_symmetry.space_group_name_H-M   'P 1'
#
loop_
_entity.id
_entity.type
_entity.pdbx_description
1 polymer ?
#
loop_
_entity_poly.entity_id
_entity_poly.type
_entity_poly.pdbx_seq_one_letter_code
_entity_poly.pdbx_strand_id
1 'polypeptide(L)'
;MNVYLNQNGYNAIPSATNNAIPSATNNAIPSATNNAIPSATNNAIPTATNNATPTATNNATPTAPNNAIPTATNNATPTATNNATPTAPNNAIPTATNNATPTATNNATPTAPNNAIPTATNNAIPSATKLFIS
;
A
#
# COMPACT_ATOMS: atom_id res chain seq x y z
N MET A 1 0.63 10.73 -21.41
CA MET A 1 -0.81 11.07 -21.37
C MET A 1 -1.32 10.59 -20.02
N ASN A 2 -1.82 11.48 -19.17
CA ASN A 2 -2.32 11.08 -17.87
C ASN A 2 -3.77 10.61 -18.01
N VAL A 3 -4.02 9.35 -17.69
CA VAL A 3 -5.39 8.80 -17.74
C VAL A 3 -6.03 8.96 -16.37
N TYR A 4 -7.11 9.75 -16.32
CA TYR A 4 -7.95 9.94 -15.13
C TYR A 4 -9.20 9.07 -15.29
N LEU A 5 -9.38 8.08 -14.41
CA LEU A 5 -10.59 7.26 -14.34
C LEU A 5 -11.27 7.52 -13.01
N ASN A 6 -12.52 8.00 -13.04
CA ASN A 6 -13.33 8.22 -11.84
C ASN A 6 -14.61 7.39 -11.98
N GLN A 7 -14.77 6.35 -11.14
CA GLN A 7 -15.95 5.48 -11.17
C GLN A 7 -16.69 5.57 -9.83
N ASN A 8 -17.87 6.21 -9.83
CA ASN A 8 -18.75 6.37 -8.66
C ASN A 8 -19.80 5.25 -8.55
N GLY A 9 -19.35 3.99 -8.51
CA GLY A 9 -20.26 2.82 -8.51
C GLY A 9 -20.03 1.88 -7.33
N TYR A 10 -21.10 1.20 -6.89
CA TYR A 10 -20.97 -0.02 -6.10
C TYR A 10 -20.27 -1.08 -6.97
N ASN A 11 -19.10 -1.58 -6.55
CA ASN A 11 -18.26 -2.57 -7.26
C ASN A 11 -17.59 -2.04 -8.55
N ALA A 12 -16.49 -1.28 -8.40
CA ALA A 12 -15.70 -0.77 -9.53
C ALA A 12 -14.33 -1.47 -9.67
N ILE A 13 -13.94 -1.84 -10.90
CA ILE A 13 -12.63 -2.42 -11.23
C ILE A 13 -11.94 -1.57 -12.31
N PRO A 14 -11.58 -0.30 -12.03
CA PRO A 14 -10.90 0.53 -13.02
C PRO A 14 -9.46 0.03 -13.25
N SER A 15 -9.04 0.00 -14.51
CA SER A 15 -7.68 -0.34 -14.90
C SER A 15 -7.08 0.74 -15.78
N ALA A 16 -5.83 1.13 -15.51
CA ALA A 16 -5.10 2.10 -16.31
C ALA A 16 -3.63 1.72 -16.48
N THR A 17 -2.99 2.29 -17.49
CA THR A 17 -1.56 2.10 -17.77
C THR A 17 -0.90 3.46 -18.00
N ASN A 18 0.37 3.59 -17.63
CA ASN A 18 1.26 4.73 -17.86
C ASN A 18 0.73 6.08 -17.34
N ASN A 19 1.36 6.61 -16.29
CA ASN A 19 1.08 7.95 -15.75
C ASN A 19 -0.40 8.13 -15.37
N ALA A 20 -0.99 7.14 -14.68
CA ALA A 20 -2.43 7.10 -14.42
C ALA A 20 -2.78 7.48 -12.98
N ILE A 21 -3.95 8.10 -12.80
CA ILE A 21 -4.51 8.48 -11.49
C ILE A 21 -5.96 8.00 -11.41
N PRO A 22 -6.19 6.67 -11.30
CA PRO A 22 -7.54 6.13 -11.13
C PRO A 22 -8.04 6.38 -9.70
N SER A 23 -9.31 6.71 -9.57
CA SER A 23 -9.99 6.90 -8.30
C SER A 23 -11.29 6.11 -8.28
N ALA A 24 -11.55 5.41 -7.17
CA ALA A 24 -12.77 4.66 -6.95
C ALA A 24 -13.27 4.82 -5.50
N THR A 25 -14.57 4.65 -5.31
CA THR A 25 -15.22 4.64 -3.99
C THR A 25 -15.95 3.33 -3.77
N ASN A 26 -16.25 2.98 -2.51
CA ASN A 26 -16.97 1.76 -2.12
C ASN A 26 -16.13 0.48 -2.32
N ASN A 27 -16.79 -0.64 -2.64
CA ASN A 27 -16.12 -1.88 -2.98
C ASN A 27 -15.38 -1.69 -4.31
N ALA A 28 -14.05 -1.63 -4.29
CA ALA A 28 -13.29 -1.35 -5.52
C ALA A 28 -11.94 -2.08 -5.59
N ILE A 29 -11.55 -2.44 -6.81
CA ILE A 29 -10.25 -3.06 -7.11
C ILE A 29 -9.56 -2.27 -8.23
N PRO A 30 -9.08 -1.03 -7.96
CA PRO A 30 -8.32 -0.28 -8.95
C PRO A 30 -6.98 -0.96 -9.24
N SER A 31 -6.62 -1.05 -10.52
CA SER A 31 -5.31 -1.51 -10.96
C SER A 31 -4.62 -0.46 -11.82
N ALA A 32 -3.34 -0.22 -11.58
CA ALA A 32 -2.54 0.65 -12.43
C ALA A 32 -1.11 0.13 -12.61
N THR A 33 -0.51 0.44 -13.76
CA THR A 33 0.88 0.07 -14.07
C THR A 33 1.68 1.29 -14.53
N ASN A 34 2.94 1.37 -14.12
CA ASN A 34 3.93 2.39 -14.46
C ASN A 34 3.55 3.82 -14.05
N ASN A 35 4.25 4.38 -13.05
CA ASN A 35 4.09 5.77 -12.59
C ASN A 35 2.63 6.08 -12.24
N ALA A 36 2.07 5.40 -11.24
CA ALA A 36 0.63 5.46 -10.96
C ALA A 36 0.30 5.85 -9.52
N ILE A 37 -0.82 6.57 -9.38
CA ILE A 37 -1.35 7.04 -8.09
C ILE A 37 -2.81 6.59 -7.96
N PRO A 38 -3.10 5.30 -7.78
CA PRO A 38 -4.47 4.84 -7.57
C PRO A 38 -4.94 5.25 -6.17
N SER A 39 -6.17 5.76 -6.09
CA SER A 39 -6.84 6.11 -4.83
C SER A 39 -8.14 5.33 -4.68
N ALA A 40 -8.40 4.82 -3.47
CA ALA A 40 -9.67 4.19 -3.17
C ALA A 40 -10.15 4.48 -1.74
N THR A 41 -11.47 4.51 -1.56
CA THR A 41 -12.10 4.68 -0.25
C THR A 41 -13.07 3.52 0.03
N ASN A 42 -13.18 3.10 1.29
CA ASN A 42 -13.99 1.96 1.78
C ASN A 42 -13.31 0.60 1.58
N ASN A 43 -14.07 -0.46 1.24
CA ASN A 43 -13.53 -1.82 1.05
C ASN A 43 -12.75 -1.89 -0.27
N ALA A 44 -11.44 -1.67 -0.24
CA ALA A 44 -10.66 -1.50 -1.46
C ALA A 44 -9.38 -2.35 -1.53
N ILE A 45 -9.05 -2.78 -2.75
CA ILE A 45 -7.83 -3.51 -3.08
C ILE A 45 -7.08 -2.80 -4.22
N PRO A 46 -6.48 -1.62 -3.99
CA PRO A 46 -5.68 -0.95 -5.01
C PRO A 46 -4.40 -1.73 -5.29
N THR A 47 -4.15 -2.06 -6.54
CA THR A 47 -2.90 -2.69 -6.99
C THR A 47 -2.16 -1.76 -7.92
N ALA A 48 -0.88 -1.52 -7.67
CA ALA A 48 -0.06 -0.66 -8.52
C ALA A 48 1.33 -1.24 -8.74
N THR A 49 1.77 -1.41 -9.98
CA THR A 49 3.12 -1.94 -10.27
C THR A 49 4.05 -0.85 -10.81
N ASN A 50 5.30 -0.83 -10.33
CA ASN A 50 6.38 0.09 -10.74
C ASN A 50 6.13 1.58 -10.45
N ASN A 51 6.99 2.16 -9.61
CA ASN A 51 6.97 3.59 -9.25
C ASN A 51 5.56 4.09 -8.93
N ALA A 52 5.00 3.66 -7.80
CA ALA A 52 3.59 3.86 -7.50
C ALA A 52 3.30 4.30 -6.07
N THR A 53 2.22 5.07 -5.91
CA THR A 53 1.76 5.59 -4.61
C THR A 53 0.29 5.26 -4.37
N PRO A 54 -0.08 3.97 -4.22
CA PRO A 54 -1.46 3.60 -3.96
C PRO A 54 -1.91 4.14 -2.59
N THR A 55 -3.05 4.81 -2.56
CA THR A 55 -3.65 5.35 -1.34
C THR A 55 -5.00 4.70 -1.10
N ALA A 56 -5.24 4.23 0.12
CA ALA A 56 -6.52 3.65 0.50
C ALA A 56 -6.97 4.08 1.91
N THR A 57 -8.29 4.17 2.11
CA THR A 57 -8.89 4.51 3.41
C THR A 57 -9.98 3.51 3.80
N ASN A 58 -10.11 3.25 5.11
CA ASN A 58 -11.02 2.29 5.75
C ASN A 58 -10.52 0.85 5.72
N ASN A 59 -11.17 -0.05 4.99
CA ASN A 59 -10.86 -1.47 5.00
C ASN A 59 -10.10 -1.84 3.72
N ALA A 60 -8.77 -1.78 3.75
CA ALA A 60 -8.00 -1.75 2.51
C ALA A 60 -6.72 -2.60 2.49
N THR A 61 -6.39 -3.10 1.31
CA THR A 61 -5.23 -3.97 1.05
C THR A 61 -4.39 -3.46 -0.14
N PRO A 62 -3.80 -2.24 -0.06
CA PRO A 62 -2.98 -1.73 -1.15
C PRO A 62 -1.75 -2.61 -1.35
N THR A 63 -1.50 -2.98 -2.60
CA THR A 63 -0.34 -3.80 -2.99
C THR A 63 0.48 -3.08 -4.04
N ALA A 64 1.79 -2.95 -3.82
CA ALA A 64 2.68 -2.39 -4.82
C ALA A 64 4.06 -3.06 -4.89
N PRO A 65 4.37 -3.77 -6.00
CA PRO A 65 5.73 -4.21 -6.26
C PRO A 65 6.57 -3.09 -6.91
N ASN A 66 7.79 -2.92 -6.40
CA ASN A 66 8.87 -2.03 -6.87
C ASN A 66 8.64 -0.53 -6.65
N ASN A 67 9.62 0.16 -6.05
CA ASN A 67 9.68 1.60 -5.88
C ASN A 67 8.32 2.21 -5.49
N ALA A 68 7.80 1.89 -4.30
CA ALA A 68 6.42 2.22 -3.97
C ALA A 68 6.20 2.81 -2.58
N ILE A 69 5.18 3.65 -2.46
CA ILE A 69 4.74 4.26 -1.20
C ILE A 69 3.25 3.94 -1.00
N PRO A 70 2.90 2.71 -0.60
CA PRO A 70 1.53 2.38 -0.26
C PRO A 70 1.14 3.04 1.06
N THR A 71 0.06 3.80 1.03
CA THR A 71 -0.52 4.43 2.24
C THR A 71 -1.91 3.87 2.46
N ALA A 72 -2.17 3.38 3.67
CA ALA A 72 -3.48 2.87 4.05
C ALA A 72 -3.91 3.42 5.41
N THR A 73 -5.11 3.97 5.51
CA THR A 73 -5.64 4.53 6.77
C THR A 73 -6.75 3.65 7.32
N ASN A 74 -6.77 3.41 8.64
CA ASN A 74 -7.67 2.47 9.34
C ASN A 74 -7.34 1.00 9.03
N ASN A 75 -8.33 0.10 9.19
CA ASN A 75 -8.19 -1.34 9.18
C ASN A 75 -7.55 -1.85 7.87
N ALA A 76 -6.22 -1.97 7.82
CA ALA A 76 -5.53 -2.10 6.54
C ALA A 76 -4.27 -2.96 6.56
N THR A 77 -3.92 -3.49 5.39
CA THR A 77 -2.76 -4.37 5.19
C THR A 77 -1.94 -3.94 3.96
N PRO A 78 -1.25 -2.78 4.01
CA PRO A 78 -0.42 -2.36 2.89
C PRO A 78 0.77 -3.32 2.73
N THR A 79 0.95 -3.82 1.50
CA THR A 79 2.06 -4.71 1.16
C THR A 79 2.93 -4.07 0.07
N ALA A 80 4.24 -4.04 0.32
CA ALA A 80 5.21 -3.55 -0.65
C ALA A 80 6.42 -4.48 -0.78
N THR A 81 7.03 -4.50 -1.95
CA THR A 81 8.28 -5.22 -2.20
C THR A 81 9.32 -4.31 -2.87
N ASN A 82 10.59 -4.53 -2.54
CA ASN A 82 11.74 -3.69 -2.94
C ASN A 82 11.63 -2.26 -2.38
N ASN A 83 12.48 -1.34 -2.83
CA ASN A 83 12.62 0.04 -2.32
C ASN A 83 11.27 0.72 -2.02
N ALA A 84 10.76 0.62 -0.79
CA ALA A 84 9.37 0.96 -0.48
C ALA A 84 9.15 1.41 0.97
N THR A 85 8.10 2.21 1.15
CA THR A 85 7.77 2.82 2.45
C THR A 85 6.27 2.71 2.76
N PRO A 86 5.75 1.49 3.07
CA PRO A 86 4.36 1.32 3.47
C PRO A 86 4.05 2.07 4.78
N THR A 87 2.94 2.80 4.82
CA THR A 87 2.50 3.55 6.01
C THR A 87 1.07 3.20 6.39
N ALA A 88 0.83 2.90 7.67
CA ALA A 88 -0.52 2.65 8.19
C ALA A 88 -0.74 3.13 9.64
N PRO A 89 -1.63 4.12 9.89
CA PRO A 89 -1.71 4.77 11.19
C PRO A 89 -2.71 4.18 12.22
N ASN A 90 -3.56 3.21 11.88
CA ASN A 90 -4.54 2.62 12.81
C ASN A 90 -4.85 1.16 12.45
N ASN A 91 -4.88 0.23 13.40
CA ASN A 91 -5.35 -1.16 13.22
C ASN A 91 -4.82 -1.82 11.93
N ALA A 92 -3.50 -1.89 11.76
CA ALA A 92 -2.93 -2.26 10.47
C ALA A 92 -1.73 -3.21 10.56
N ILE A 93 -1.45 -3.89 9.44
CA ILE A 93 -0.29 -4.78 9.27
C ILE A 93 0.47 -4.36 8.01
N PRO A 94 1.32 -3.31 8.09
CA PRO A 94 2.18 -2.95 6.97
C PRO A 94 3.30 -3.96 6.80
N THR A 95 3.40 -4.55 5.62
CA THR A 95 4.45 -5.53 5.27
C THR A 95 5.33 -4.97 4.17
N ALA A 96 6.64 -4.96 4.39
CA ALA A 96 7.61 -4.53 3.38
C ALA A 96 8.78 -5.52 3.29
N THR A 97 9.28 -5.80 2.09
CA THR A 97 10.44 -6.67 1.89
C THR A 97 11.52 -5.96 1.07
N ASN A 98 12.80 -6.21 1.37
CA ASN A 98 13.99 -5.71 0.65
C ASN A 98 14.15 -4.17 0.58
N ASN A 99 15.12 -3.61 1.31
CA ASN A 99 15.44 -2.16 1.30
C ASN A 99 14.21 -1.27 1.53
N ALA A 100 13.44 -1.56 2.58
CA ALA A 100 12.15 -0.93 2.82
C ALA A 100 11.98 -0.48 4.28
N THR A 101 11.08 0.47 4.50
CA THR A 101 10.78 0.99 5.85
C THR A 101 9.28 1.02 6.12
N PRO A 102 8.68 -0.09 6.62
CA PRO A 102 7.29 -0.08 7.03
C PRO A 102 7.11 0.79 8.27
N THR A 103 6.09 1.65 8.25
CA THR A 103 5.72 2.52 9.38
C THR A 103 4.30 2.23 9.82
N ALA A 104 4.11 2.01 11.12
CA ALA A 104 2.79 1.82 11.69
C ALA A 104 2.57 2.65 12.95
N THR A 105 1.33 3.11 13.17
CA THR A 105 0.92 3.71 14.45
C THR A 105 -0.36 3.03 14.95
N ASN A 106 -0.59 3.05 16.27
CA ASN A 106 -1.83 2.61 16.95
C ASN A 106 -2.29 1.17 16.62
N ASN A 107 -2.01 0.22 17.52
CA ASN A 107 -2.54 -1.17 17.45
C ASN A 107 -2.22 -1.86 16.11
N ALA A 108 -0.94 -1.82 15.73
CA ALA A 108 -0.47 -2.25 14.43
C ALA A 108 0.79 -3.12 14.52
N THR A 109 1.09 -3.87 13.46
CA THR A 109 2.23 -4.81 13.44
C THR A 109 3.03 -4.67 12.15
N PRO A 110 3.99 -3.72 12.07
CA PRO A 110 4.85 -3.60 10.91
C PRO A 110 5.80 -4.80 10.82
N THR A 111 5.85 -5.42 9.63
CA THR A 111 6.69 -6.59 9.35
C THR A 111 7.69 -6.27 8.24
N ALA A 112 8.98 -6.52 8.50
CA ALA A 112 10.06 -6.25 7.58
C ALA A 112 11.14 -7.36 7.56
N PRO A 113 11.05 -8.35 6.66
CA PRO A 113 12.18 -9.23 6.35
C PRO A 113 13.20 -8.53 5.42
N ASN A 114 14.47 -8.92 5.52
CA ASN A 114 15.60 -8.54 4.64
C ASN A 114 15.88 -7.02 4.53
N ASN A 115 17.03 -6.56 5.05
CA ASN A 115 17.55 -5.18 4.91
C ASN A 115 16.49 -4.07 5.08
N ALA A 116 15.45 -4.34 5.87
CA ALA A 116 14.28 -3.48 6.07
C ALA A 116 14.15 -3.13 7.55
N ILE A 117 13.63 -1.93 7.83
CA ILE A 117 13.57 -1.36 9.18
C ILE A 117 12.11 -1.02 9.51
N PRO A 118 11.43 -1.82 10.35
CA PRO A 118 10.08 -1.49 10.80
C PRO A 118 10.11 -0.38 11.85
N THR A 119 9.18 0.56 11.76
CA THR A 119 8.94 1.60 12.77
C THR A 119 7.51 1.52 13.29
N ALA A 120 7.36 1.60 14.60
CA ALA A 120 6.09 1.42 15.29
C ALA A 120 5.97 2.43 16.44
N THR A 121 4.78 3.03 16.60
CA THR A 121 4.42 3.87 17.77
C THR A 121 3.03 3.50 18.30
N ASN A 122 2.77 3.80 19.57
CA ASN A 122 1.48 3.61 20.26
C ASN A 122 0.90 2.18 20.17
N ASN A 123 1.29 1.29 21.09
CA ASN A 123 0.81 -0.11 21.16
C ASN A 123 1.04 -0.93 19.87
N ALA A 124 1.94 -0.47 19.00
CA ALA A 124 2.34 -1.20 17.80
C ALA A 124 3.60 -2.04 18.09
N ILE A 125 3.68 -3.22 17.49
CA ILE A 125 4.77 -4.19 17.74
C ILE A 125 5.54 -4.39 16.43
N PRO A 126 6.79 -3.90 16.31
CA PRO A 126 7.60 -4.12 15.12
C PRO A 126 8.17 -5.55 15.08
N SER A 127 8.16 -6.17 13.90
CA SER A 127 8.78 -7.46 13.63
C SER A 127 9.78 -7.35 12.48
N ALA A 128 11.05 -7.70 12.75
CA ALA A 128 12.11 -7.76 11.75
C ALA A 128 12.81 -9.11 11.80
N THR A 129 12.96 -9.76 10.65
CA THR A 129 13.78 -10.96 10.52
C THR A 129 14.93 -10.65 9.59
N LYS A 130 16.14 -10.53 10.15
CA LYS A 130 17.36 -10.32 9.38
C LYS A 130 17.81 -11.68 8.86
N LEU A 131 17.57 -11.96 7.59
CA LEU A 131 18.20 -13.11 6.93
C LEU A 131 19.68 -12.76 6.75
N PHE A 132 20.55 -13.30 7.60
CA PHE A 132 21.98 -13.36 7.30
C PHE A 132 22.14 -14.32 6.12
N ILE A 133 22.18 -13.80 4.90
CA ILE A 133 22.68 -14.57 3.76
C ILE A 133 24.20 -14.40 3.82
N SER A 134 24.90 -15.48 4.20
CA SER A 134 26.35 -15.62 4.03
C SER A 134 26.69 -15.87 2.57
#